data_AF-A0A6I2ZKZ5-F1
#
_entry.id   AF-A0A6I2ZKZ5-F1
#
_cell.length_a   1.000
_cell.length_b   1.000
_cell.length_c   1.000
_cell.angle_alpha   90.00
_cell.angle_beta   90.00
_cell.angle_gamma   90.00
#
_symmetry.space_group_name_H-M   'P 1'
#
loop_
_entity.id
_entity.type
_entity.pdbx_description
1 polymer ?
#
loop_
_entity_poly.entity_id
_entity_poly.type
_entity_poly.pdbx_seq_one_letter_code
_entity_poly.pdbx_strand_id
1 'polypeptide(L)'
;MPEEFTDPPDSDSEEFAHLLLLGAGLSESDFELVTPPADLWDRIAAGVSLAEPTVLAEPTVLTQPTVLADRRDSGGRGGMRINSSRHIIVAAAAAVLILVVGAVGIRLVDSSRTSTELVASTTLDVLEGPATAQAKLLRSGNTERLVVTTENMPAAPAGSHYELWLVDPKVTSPQSLGPMTGSTEVLIPDSIDPAIYPVVDISLQQNGTHDHSGHSLLRGTLQ
;
A
#
# COMPACT_ATOMS: atom_id res chain seq x y z
N MET A 1 -0.58 43.23 -37.38
CA MET A 1 -0.38 41.84 -37.80
C MET A 1 -0.56 41.00 -36.54
N PRO A 2 -1.59 40.17 -36.43
CA PRO A 2 -1.69 39.24 -35.32
C PRO A 2 -0.83 38.01 -35.64
N GLU A 3 0.00 37.61 -34.69
CA GLU A 3 0.78 36.38 -34.77
C GLU A 3 -0.15 35.18 -34.62
N GLU A 4 -0.10 34.28 -35.60
CA GLU A 4 -0.80 33.01 -35.61
C GLU A 4 -0.07 32.08 -34.62
N PHE A 5 -0.65 31.95 -33.43
CA PHE A 5 -0.23 30.95 -32.45
C PHE A 5 -0.74 29.61 -32.95
N THR A 6 0.12 28.85 -33.63
CA THR A 6 -0.15 27.46 -33.97
C THR A 6 -0.16 26.64 -32.69
N ASP A 7 -1.34 26.14 -32.33
CA ASP A 7 -1.50 25.14 -31.28
C ASP A 7 -0.66 23.90 -31.66
N PRO A 8 0.17 23.34 -30.76
CA PRO A 8 0.82 22.07 -31.02
C PRO A 8 -0.25 20.98 -31.18
N PRO A 9 -0.07 20.00 -32.09
CA PRO A 9 -1.03 18.91 -32.25
C PRO A 9 -1.19 18.13 -30.94
N ASP A 10 -2.44 17.91 -30.51
CA ASP A 10 -2.81 17.10 -29.36
C ASP A 10 -2.18 15.70 -29.49
N SER A 11 -1.21 15.37 -28.65
CA SER A 11 -0.52 14.06 -28.68
C SER A 11 -1.48 12.88 -28.52
N ASP A 12 -2.58 13.08 -27.81
CA ASP A 12 -3.67 12.10 -27.65
C ASP A 12 -4.35 11.76 -28.97
N SER A 13 -4.42 12.71 -29.91
CA SER A 13 -5.03 12.49 -31.23
C SER A 13 -4.15 11.65 -32.16
N GLU A 14 -2.82 11.78 -32.03
CA GLU A 14 -1.87 10.96 -32.79
C GLU A 14 -1.81 9.53 -32.26
N GLU A 15 -1.83 9.34 -30.93
CA GLU A 15 -1.90 8.01 -30.32
C GLU A 15 -3.22 7.32 -30.68
N PHE A 16 -4.34 8.04 -30.61
CA PHE A 16 -5.63 7.49 -31.02
C PHE A 16 -5.69 7.16 -32.51
N ALA A 17 -5.12 8.02 -33.37
CA ALA A 17 -4.98 7.73 -34.79
C ALA A 17 -4.09 6.50 -35.04
N HIS A 18 -3.04 6.30 -34.24
CA HIS A 18 -2.18 5.12 -34.30
C HIS A 18 -2.93 3.84 -33.90
N LEU A 19 -3.74 3.88 -32.84
CA LEU A 19 -4.58 2.77 -32.42
C LEU A 19 -5.66 2.43 -33.48
N LEU A 20 -6.28 3.46 -34.07
CA LEU A 20 -7.22 3.25 -35.18
C LEU A 20 -6.54 2.66 -36.42
N LEU A 21 -5.31 3.06 -36.71
CA LEU A 21 -4.52 2.50 -37.80
C LEU A 21 -4.18 1.02 -37.56
N LEU A 22 -3.80 0.68 -36.32
CA LEU A 22 -3.55 -0.71 -35.90
C LEU A 22 -4.82 -1.56 -36.01
N GLY A 23 -5.95 -1.04 -35.52
CA GLY A 23 -7.24 -1.72 -35.62
C GLY A 23 -7.73 -1.90 -37.05
N ALA A 24 -7.49 -0.93 -37.92
CA ALA A 24 -7.85 -1.01 -39.35
C ALA A 24 -7.01 -2.03 -40.14
N GLY A 25 -5.86 -2.45 -39.60
CA GLY A 25 -5.03 -3.50 -40.18
C GLY A 25 -5.43 -4.92 -39.76
N LEU A 26 -6.34 -5.08 -38.79
CA LEU A 26 -6.82 -6.39 -38.37
C LEU A 26 -7.82 -6.95 -39.38
N SER A 27 -7.65 -8.23 -39.68
CA SER A 27 -8.49 -9.00 -40.60
C SER A 27 -9.33 -10.02 -39.84
N GLU A 28 -10.35 -10.61 -40.48
CA GLU A 28 -11.20 -11.63 -39.85
C GLU A 28 -10.38 -12.83 -39.33
N SER A 29 -9.25 -13.18 -39.97
CA SER A 29 -8.38 -14.26 -39.51
C SER A 29 -7.66 -13.97 -38.20
N ASP A 30 -7.44 -12.70 -37.84
CA ASP A 30 -6.80 -12.33 -36.57
C ASP A 30 -7.71 -12.57 -35.36
N PHE A 31 -9.01 -12.72 -35.60
CA PHE A 31 -10.02 -13.03 -34.58
C PHE A 31 -10.48 -14.49 -34.61
N GLU A 32 -9.91 -15.31 -35.49
CA GLU A 32 -10.25 -16.72 -35.58
C GLU A 32 -9.78 -17.46 -34.32
N LEU A 33 -10.74 -18.07 -33.60
CA LEU A 33 -10.44 -18.84 -32.40
C LEU A 33 -9.80 -20.17 -32.79
N VAL A 34 -8.51 -20.31 -32.51
CA VAL A 34 -7.79 -21.59 -32.64
C VAL A 34 -7.86 -22.38 -31.35
N THR A 35 -8.01 -23.70 -31.47
CA THR A 35 -7.89 -24.59 -30.32
C THR A 35 -6.45 -24.57 -29.79
N PRO A 36 -6.21 -24.15 -28.54
CA PRO A 36 -4.87 -24.17 -27.99
C PRO A 36 -4.38 -25.62 -27.86
N PRO A 37 -3.07 -25.88 -27.96
CA PRO A 37 -2.50 -27.19 -27.64
C PRO A 37 -2.95 -27.64 -26.25
N ALA A 38 -3.33 -28.91 -26.10
CA ALA A 38 -3.88 -29.45 -24.86
C ALA A 38 -2.94 -29.31 -23.65
N ASP A 39 -1.63 -29.21 -23.90
CA ASP A 39 -0.55 -29.08 -22.93
C ASP A 39 -0.15 -27.62 -22.63
N LEU A 40 -0.83 -26.63 -23.22
CA LEU A 40 -0.45 -25.22 -23.10
C LEU A 40 -0.41 -24.77 -21.63
N TRP A 41 -1.41 -25.16 -20.86
CA TRP A 41 -1.49 -24.82 -19.43
C TRP A 41 -0.43 -25.53 -18.61
N ASP A 42 -0.14 -26.80 -18.91
CA ASP A 42 0.94 -27.53 -18.25
C ASP A 42 2.29 -26.88 -18.53
N ARG A 43 2.54 -26.40 -19.76
CA ARG A 43 3.75 -25.65 -20.11
C ARG A 43 3.86 -24.30 -19.42
N ILE A 44 2.76 -23.54 -19.32
CA ILE A 44 2.75 -22.27 -18.56
C ILE A 44 3.01 -22.54 -17.08
N ALA A 45 2.33 -23.52 -16.50
CA ALA A 45 2.52 -23.91 -15.10
C ALA A 45 3.97 -24.37 -14.84
N ALA A 46 4.55 -25.15 -15.75
CA ALA A 46 5.95 -25.54 -15.70
C ALA A 46 6.91 -24.34 -15.86
N GLY A 47 6.61 -23.38 -16.73
CA GLY A 47 7.43 -22.17 -16.91
C GLY A 47 7.42 -21.26 -15.68
N VAL A 48 6.26 -21.10 -15.03
CA VAL A 48 6.13 -20.33 -13.78
C VAL A 48 6.83 -21.04 -12.62
N SER A 49 6.85 -22.38 -12.60
CA SER A 49 7.55 -23.15 -11.57
C SER A 49 9.04 -23.36 -11.85
N LEU A 50 9.52 -23.20 -13.08
CA LEU A 50 10.96 -23.12 -13.41
C LEU A 50 11.53 -21.72 -13.17
N ALA A 51 10.68 -20.71 -13.13
CA ALA A 51 10.99 -19.41 -12.54
C ALA A 51 10.97 -19.51 -11.00
N GLU A 52 11.66 -20.50 -10.43
CA GLU A 52 12.00 -20.46 -9.01
C GLU A 52 12.97 -19.28 -8.81
N PRO A 53 12.79 -18.45 -7.77
CA PRO A 53 13.86 -17.56 -7.34
C PRO A 53 15.10 -18.43 -7.15
N THR A 54 16.23 -18.05 -7.72
CA THR A 54 17.51 -18.72 -7.49
C THR A 54 17.68 -18.92 -5.99
N VAL A 55 17.43 -20.15 -5.54
CA VAL A 55 17.51 -20.53 -4.14
C VAL A 55 18.99 -20.54 -3.81
N LEU A 56 19.47 -19.44 -3.24
CA LEU A 56 20.74 -19.41 -2.55
C LEU A 56 20.64 -20.40 -1.38
N ALA A 57 21.17 -21.59 -1.62
CA ALA A 57 21.70 -22.58 -0.69
C ALA A 57 20.93 -22.82 0.62
N GLU A 58 20.41 -24.04 0.75
CA GLU A 58 19.91 -24.61 2.00
C GLU A 58 20.87 -24.42 3.19
N PRO A 59 20.33 -24.23 4.41
CA PRO A 59 21.13 -24.12 5.62
C PRO A 59 21.72 -25.49 5.98
N THR A 60 23.05 -25.58 5.90
CA THR A 60 23.79 -26.67 6.55
C THR A 60 23.62 -26.54 8.06
N VAL A 61 22.80 -27.41 8.65
CA VAL A 61 22.78 -27.66 10.10
C VAL A 61 23.87 -28.68 10.43
N LEU A 62 24.40 -28.57 11.66
CA LEU A 62 25.46 -29.35 12.35
C LEU A 62 26.80 -28.57 12.38
N THR A 63 27.18 -27.89 13.48
CA THR A 63 27.57 -28.53 14.76
C THR A 63 27.71 -27.44 15.84
N GLN A 64 27.09 -27.63 17.01
CA GLN A 64 27.37 -26.82 18.22
C GLN A 64 28.75 -27.19 18.82
N PRO A 65 29.54 -26.22 19.30
CA PRO A 65 30.43 -26.44 20.42
C PRO A 65 29.79 -25.93 21.72
N THR A 66 29.60 -26.87 22.64
CA THR A 66 29.36 -26.69 24.07
C THR A 66 30.37 -25.71 24.68
N VAL A 67 29.89 -24.66 25.35
CA VAL A 67 30.69 -23.94 26.36
C VAL A 67 29.91 -23.94 27.67
N LEU A 68 30.38 -24.77 28.60
CA LEU A 68 30.05 -24.70 30.02
C LEU A 68 30.66 -23.41 30.59
N ALA A 69 29.82 -22.56 31.19
CA ALA A 69 30.26 -21.60 32.20
C ALA A 69 29.33 -21.73 33.41
N ASP A 70 29.77 -22.56 34.34
CA ASP A 70 29.35 -22.59 35.74
C ASP A 70 29.92 -21.35 36.45
N ARG A 71 29.07 -20.58 37.17
CA ARG A 71 29.23 -20.32 38.63
C ARG A 71 28.37 -19.16 39.16
N ARG A 72 27.44 -19.57 40.05
CA ARG A 72 27.17 -19.10 41.43
C ARG A 72 26.53 -17.74 41.69
N ASP A 73 25.28 -17.83 42.16
CA ASP A 73 24.79 -17.41 43.49
C ASP A 73 25.26 -16.06 44.06
N SER A 74 24.31 -15.17 44.35
CA SER A 74 23.89 -14.83 45.73
C SER A 74 23.02 -13.55 45.75
N GLY A 75 21.88 -13.62 46.43
CA GLY A 75 20.99 -12.48 46.67
C GLY A 75 21.47 -11.50 47.75
N GLY A 76 20.90 -10.29 47.74
CA GLY A 76 21.08 -9.28 48.77
C GLY A 76 19.97 -8.22 48.75
N ARG A 77 19.18 -8.18 49.83
CA ARG A 77 18.10 -7.23 50.12
C ARG A 77 18.66 -5.96 50.82
N GLY A 78 17.96 -4.83 50.68
CA GLY A 78 18.06 -3.63 51.52
C GLY A 78 18.17 -2.37 50.64
N GLY A 79 17.32 -1.34 50.69
CA GLY A 79 16.45 -0.86 51.75
C GLY A 79 16.98 0.50 52.23
N MET A 80 16.45 1.61 51.69
CA MET A 80 16.43 2.90 52.40
C MET A 80 15.25 3.76 51.89
N ARG A 81 14.36 4.08 52.83
CA ARG A 81 13.23 5.03 52.71
C ARG A 81 13.68 6.41 53.22
N ILE A 82 12.72 7.37 53.24
CA ILE A 82 12.68 8.67 53.96
C ILE A 82 12.98 9.84 52.97
N ASN A 83 12.21 10.95 52.81
CA ASN A 83 11.02 11.52 53.45
C ASN A 83 10.32 12.56 52.52
N SER A 84 9.01 12.71 52.74
CA SER A 84 8.16 13.91 52.69
C SER A 84 8.59 15.21 51.98
N SER A 85 7.72 15.69 51.09
CA SER A 85 7.06 17.00 51.27
C SER A 85 5.78 17.08 50.44
N ARG A 86 4.67 17.41 51.12
CA ARG A 86 3.39 17.75 50.52
C ARG A 86 3.41 19.24 50.16
N HIS A 87 3.20 19.60 48.90
CA HIS A 87 2.55 20.87 48.56
C HIS A 87 1.71 20.71 47.29
N ILE A 88 0.43 21.08 47.44
CA ILE A 88 -0.65 21.15 46.45
C ILE A 88 -0.44 22.41 45.61
N ILE A 89 -0.54 22.34 44.27
CA ILE A 89 -1.25 23.31 43.41
C ILE A 89 -1.73 22.58 42.14
N VAL A 90 -3.04 22.68 41.90
CA VAL A 90 -3.73 22.32 40.66
C VAL A 90 -3.35 23.31 39.57
N ALA A 91 -2.86 22.81 38.43
CA ALA A 91 -2.90 23.54 37.16
C ALA A 91 -3.08 22.52 36.04
N ALA A 92 -4.28 22.51 35.46
CA ALA A 92 -4.61 21.76 34.27
C ALA A 92 -3.81 22.29 33.09
N ALA A 93 -2.98 21.43 32.50
CA ALA A 93 -2.57 21.53 31.12
C ALA A 93 -2.55 20.10 30.59
N ALA A 94 -3.56 19.75 29.81
CA ALA A 94 -3.63 18.50 29.08
C ALA A 94 -2.50 18.50 28.02
N ALA A 95 -1.32 18.06 28.43
CA ALA A 95 -0.27 17.70 27.50
C ALA A 95 -0.63 16.33 26.93
N VAL A 96 -1.32 16.35 25.79
CA VAL A 96 -1.50 15.19 24.92
C VAL A 96 -0.12 14.84 24.38
N LEU A 97 0.62 14.00 25.10
CA LEU A 97 1.80 13.32 24.60
C LEU A 97 1.31 12.19 23.71
N ILE A 98 1.18 12.45 22.41
CA ILE A 98 1.12 11.39 21.39
C ILE A 98 2.52 10.78 21.36
N LEU A 99 2.72 9.75 22.19
CA LEU A 99 3.79 8.79 22.02
C LEU A 99 3.48 7.98 20.77
N VAL A 100 4.01 8.41 19.64
CA VAL A 100 4.08 7.60 18.41
C VAL A 100 5.00 6.42 18.72
N VAL A 101 4.41 5.31 19.15
CA VAL A 101 5.09 4.01 19.22
C VAL A 101 5.11 3.45 17.79
N GLY A 102 6.04 3.95 16.98
CA GLY A 102 6.37 3.39 15.67
C GLY A 102 7.68 2.62 15.75
N ALA A 103 7.66 1.44 16.36
CA ALA A 103 8.83 0.56 16.41
C ALA A 103 8.43 -0.89 16.16
N VAL A 104 8.11 -1.21 14.91
CA VAL A 104 8.32 -2.56 14.38
C VAL A 104 9.37 -2.44 13.30
N GLY A 105 10.62 -2.68 13.71
CA GLY A 105 11.77 -2.70 12.82
C GLY A 105 11.73 -3.95 11.95
N ILE A 106 11.38 -3.80 10.68
CA ILE A 106 11.71 -4.80 9.67
C ILE A 106 13.23 -4.75 9.49
N ARG A 107 13.89 -5.88 9.73
CA ARG A 107 15.33 -6.07 9.56
C ARG A 107 15.70 -5.84 8.09
N LEU A 108 16.42 -4.75 7.84
CA LEU A 108 16.97 -4.40 6.54
C LEU A 108 18.13 -5.36 6.19
N VAL A 109 17.91 -6.27 5.23
CA VAL A 109 19.02 -6.83 4.45
C VAL A 109 19.33 -5.81 3.38
N ASP A 110 20.45 -5.14 3.60
CA ASP A 110 20.96 -4.05 2.79
C ASP A 110 21.70 -4.61 1.57
N SER A 111 21.06 -4.55 0.40
CA SER A 111 21.69 -4.77 -0.90
C SER A 111 21.11 -3.80 -1.91
N SER A 112 21.82 -2.68 -2.11
CA SER A 112 21.50 -1.55 -3.02
C SER A 112 20.41 -0.61 -2.50
N ARG A 113 20.79 0.36 -1.65
CA ARG A 113 19.86 1.33 -1.02
C ARG A 113 19.25 2.29 -2.03
N THR A 114 18.16 1.91 -2.66
CA THR A 114 17.11 2.89 -2.95
C THR A 114 16.48 3.23 -1.61
N SER A 115 16.86 4.36 -1.03
CA SER A 115 16.28 4.83 0.24
C SER A 115 14.78 5.03 0.03
N THR A 116 13.95 4.37 0.84
CA THR A 116 12.50 4.62 0.84
C THR A 116 12.22 5.85 1.70
N GLU A 117 11.60 6.85 1.11
CA GLU A 117 11.19 8.11 1.74
C GLU A 117 9.69 8.07 2.05
N LEU A 118 9.30 8.58 3.23
CA LEU A 118 7.91 8.87 3.53
C LEU A 118 7.55 10.23 2.95
N VAL A 119 6.69 10.26 1.94
CA VAL A 119 6.28 11.48 1.24
C VAL A 119 5.15 12.19 1.96
N ALA A 120 4.12 11.42 2.35
CA ALA A 120 2.93 11.94 3.00
C ALA A 120 2.26 10.85 3.84
N SER A 121 1.44 11.24 4.80
CA SER A 121 0.64 10.29 5.58
C SER A 121 -0.65 10.90 6.10
N THR A 122 -1.62 10.03 6.42
CA THR A 122 -2.86 10.46 7.08
C THR A 122 -3.42 9.34 7.93
N THR A 123 -4.05 9.70 9.05
CA THR A 123 -5.08 8.85 9.67
C THR A 123 -6.36 9.04 8.88
N LEU A 124 -7.10 7.96 8.63
CA LEU A 124 -8.37 8.03 7.91
C LEU A 124 -9.48 8.21 8.94
N ASP A 125 -10.32 9.20 8.71
CA ASP A 125 -11.53 9.43 9.48
C ASP A 125 -12.50 8.27 9.27
N VAL A 126 -13.21 7.91 10.34
CA VAL A 126 -14.24 6.88 10.31
C VAL A 126 -15.57 7.50 9.94
N LEU A 127 -16.09 7.12 8.77
CA LEU A 127 -17.40 7.53 8.27
C LEU A 127 -18.45 6.48 8.63
N GLU A 128 -18.08 5.19 8.57
CA GLU A 128 -18.97 4.08 8.91
C GLU A 128 -18.21 2.89 9.49
N GLY A 129 -18.86 2.19 10.43
CA GLY A 129 -18.37 0.93 10.98
C GLY A 129 -17.27 1.08 12.05
N PRO A 130 -16.71 -0.04 12.50
CA PRO A 130 -15.71 -0.06 13.58
C PRO A 130 -14.26 0.04 13.08
N ALA A 131 -14.05 0.01 11.76
CA ALA A 131 -12.74 -0.01 11.17
C ALA A 131 -12.00 1.31 11.42
N THR A 132 -10.69 1.25 11.55
CA THR A 132 -9.81 2.43 11.54
C THR A 132 -8.64 2.17 10.59
N ALA A 133 -8.01 3.24 10.08
CA ALA A 133 -6.85 3.06 9.21
C ALA A 133 -5.86 4.23 9.26
N GLN A 134 -4.63 3.94 8.87
CA GLN A 134 -3.61 4.92 8.50
C GLN A 134 -3.11 4.63 7.10
N ALA A 135 -2.88 5.67 6.30
CA ALA A 135 -2.25 5.59 5.00
C ALA A 135 -0.90 6.32 5.00
N LYS A 136 0.08 5.73 4.33
CA LYS A 136 1.41 6.30 4.12
C LYS A 136 1.79 6.18 2.66
N LEU A 137 2.15 7.31 2.06
CA LEU A 137 2.72 7.37 0.73
C LEU A 137 4.24 7.26 0.84
N LEU A 138 4.79 6.19 0.29
CA LEU A 138 6.22 5.92 0.28
C LEU A 138 6.77 6.09 -1.14
N ARG A 139 7.96 6.68 -1.26
CA ARG A 139 8.67 6.84 -2.53
C ARG A 139 10.03 6.16 -2.48
N SER A 140 10.36 5.45 -3.55
CA SER A 140 11.64 4.76 -3.73
C SER A 140 12.12 4.98 -5.16
N GLY A 141 12.96 5.98 -5.37
CA GLY A 141 13.29 6.45 -6.73
C GLY A 141 12.08 7.14 -7.36
N ASN A 142 11.68 6.68 -8.55
CA ASN A 142 10.50 7.20 -9.26
C ASN A 142 9.22 6.42 -8.94
N THR A 143 9.31 5.42 -8.06
CA THR A 143 8.17 4.55 -7.74
C THR A 143 7.51 5.00 -6.46
N GLU A 144 6.19 5.12 -6.48
CA GLU A 144 5.37 5.42 -5.32
C GLU A 144 4.51 4.22 -4.91
N ARG A 145 4.36 4.03 -3.59
CA ARG A 145 3.53 3.00 -2.99
C ARG A 145 2.66 3.58 -1.90
N LEU A 146 1.39 3.19 -1.88
CA LEU A 146 0.48 3.51 -0.79
C LEU A 146 0.39 2.31 0.16
N VAL A 147 0.84 2.50 1.39
CA VAL A 147 0.70 1.53 2.47
C VAL A 147 -0.50 1.93 3.32
N VAL A 148 -1.51 1.07 3.37
CA VAL A 148 -2.70 1.23 4.20
C VAL A 148 -2.69 0.18 5.30
N THR A 149 -2.63 0.64 6.56
CA THR A 149 -2.74 -0.23 7.74
C THR A 149 -4.13 -0.05 8.32
N THR A 150 -4.89 -1.15 8.42
CA THR A 150 -6.26 -1.15 8.96
C THR A 150 -6.34 -1.95 10.26
N GLU A 151 -7.25 -1.53 11.14
CA GLU A 151 -7.59 -2.25 12.36
C GLU A 151 -9.12 -2.41 12.45
N ASN A 152 -9.57 -3.53 13.02
CA ASN A 152 -10.99 -3.85 13.22
C ASN A 152 -11.83 -3.80 11.92
N MET A 153 -11.23 -4.09 10.77
CA MET A 153 -11.93 -4.15 9.50
C MET A 153 -12.82 -5.40 9.46
N PRO A 154 -14.16 -5.24 9.41
CA PRO A 154 -15.05 -6.39 9.33
C PRO A 154 -14.94 -7.05 7.95
N ALA A 155 -15.48 -8.27 7.83
CA ALA A 155 -15.68 -8.86 6.50
C ALA A 155 -16.73 -8.05 5.73
N ALA A 156 -16.51 -7.85 4.43
CA ALA A 156 -17.49 -7.22 3.57
C ALA A 156 -18.80 -8.06 3.54
N PRO A 157 -19.99 -7.42 3.52
CA PRO A 157 -21.25 -8.12 3.32
C PRO A 157 -21.27 -8.99 2.07
N ALA A 158 -22.09 -10.04 2.06
CA ALA A 158 -22.24 -10.91 0.90
C ALA A 158 -22.66 -10.11 -0.35
N GLY A 159 -21.99 -10.36 -1.48
CA GLY A 159 -22.22 -9.64 -2.74
C GLY A 159 -21.53 -8.27 -2.83
N SER A 160 -20.65 -7.95 -1.87
CA SER A 160 -19.87 -6.71 -1.87
C SER A 160 -18.40 -6.96 -1.53
N HIS A 161 -17.56 -5.96 -1.78
CA HIS A 161 -16.15 -5.95 -1.41
C HIS A 161 -15.74 -4.54 -1.00
N TYR A 162 -14.63 -4.41 -0.29
CA TYR A 162 -14.01 -3.10 -0.08
C TYR A 162 -13.05 -2.79 -1.21
N GLU A 163 -13.00 -1.53 -1.61
CA GLU A 163 -12.07 -1.05 -2.63
C GLU A 163 -11.34 0.19 -2.14
N LEU A 164 -10.06 0.27 -2.48
CA LEU A 164 -9.18 1.36 -2.15
C LEU A 164 -9.11 2.33 -3.32
N TRP A 165 -9.23 3.63 -3.04
CA TRP A 165 -9.25 4.67 -4.05
C TRP A 165 -8.33 5.83 -3.69
N LEU A 166 -7.81 6.49 -4.72
CA LEU A 166 -7.33 7.85 -4.66
C LEU A 166 -8.35 8.75 -5.35
N VAL A 167 -8.81 9.79 -4.66
CA VAL A 167 -9.81 10.72 -5.20
C VAL A 167 -9.32 12.16 -5.09
N ASP A 168 -9.78 13.00 -6.02
CA ASP A 168 -9.54 14.42 -5.97
C ASP A 168 -10.43 15.07 -4.88
N PRO A 169 -10.13 16.27 -4.40
CA PRO A 169 -10.90 16.91 -3.33
C PRO A 169 -12.38 17.17 -3.65
N LYS A 170 -12.77 17.14 -4.93
CA LYS A 170 -14.15 17.31 -5.41
C LYS A 170 -14.81 15.97 -5.76
N VAL A 171 -14.08 14.85 -5.67
CA VAL A 171 -14.54 13.48 -5.97
C VAL A 171 -15.12 13.40 -7.39
N THR A 172 -14.40 13.96 -8.36
CA THR A 172 -14.85 14.02 -9.77
C THR A 172 -14.34 12.85 -10.61
N SER A 173 -13.13 12.35 -10.33
CA SER A 173 -12.57 11.20 -11.05
C SER A 173 -11.84 10.24 -10.10
N PRO A 174 -12.58 9.43 -9.32
CA PRO A 174 -11.99 8.44 -8.44
C PRO A 174 -11.11 7.45 -9.21
N GLN A 175 -9.88 7.23 -8.72
CA GLN A 175 -8.93 6.28 -9.27
C GLN A 175 -8.88 5.04 -8.37
N SER A 176 -9.29 3.88 -8.90
CA SER A 176 -9.22 2.63 -8.14
C SER A 176 -7.77 2.17 -8.02
N LEU A 177 -7.40 1.75 -6.81
CA LEU A 177 -6.17 1.00 -6.52
C LEU A 177 -6.45 -0.49 -6.27
N GLY A 178 -7.70 -0.91 -6.42
CA GLY A 178 -8.15 -2.30 -6.37
C GLY A 178 -8.79 -2.75 -5.06
N PRO A 179 -9.33 -3.98 -5.05
CA PRO A 179 -10.06 -4.53 -3.92
C PRO A 179 -9.14 -4.80 -2.73
N MET A 180 -9.68 -4.68 -1.52
CA MET A 180 -8.97 -4.99 -0.27
C MET A 180 -9.85 -5.71 0.75
N THR A 181 -9.21 -6.44 1.65
CA THR A 181 -9.85 -7.12 2.78
C THR A 181 -9.30 -6.68 4.13
N GLY A 182 -8.28 -5.82 4.14
CA GLY A 182 -7.57 -5.37 5.33
C GLY A 182 -6.35 -4.52 4.96
N SER A 183 -5.31 -4.59 5.77
CA SER A 183 -4.04 -3.90 5.51
C SER A 183 -3.44 -4.34 4.17
N THR A 184 -2.94 -3.39 3.39
CA THR A 184 -2.38 -3.63 2.06
C THR A 184 -1.27 -2.64 1.72
N GLU A 185 -0.41 -3.01 0.78
CA GLU A 185 0.54 -2.13 0.12
C GLU A 185 0.30 -2.24 -1.39
N VAL A 186 0.04 -1.11 -2.04
CA VAL A 186 -0.25 -1.06 -3.48
C VAL A 186 0.72 -0.12 -4.17
N LEU A 187 1.15 -0.51 -5.37
CA LEU A 187 1.87 0.37 -6.27
C LEU A 187 0.92 1.44 -6.78
N ILE A 188 1.35 2.70 -6.77
CA ILE A 188 0.61 3.75 -7.46
C ILE A 188 1.05 3.72 -8.92
N PRO A 189 0.13 3.50 -9.88
CA PRO A 189 0.45 3.60 -11.30
C PRO A 189 1.00 4.99 -11.65
N ASP A 190 1.99 5.06 -12.54
CA ASP A 190 2.63 6.32 -12.95
C ASP A 190 1.64 7.33 -13.58
N SER A 191 0.47 6.86 -14.03
CA SER A 191 -0.62 7.70 -14.55
C SER A 191 -1.46 8.40 -13.47
N ILE A 192 -1.27 8.07 -12.20
CA ILE A 192 -2.02 8.63 -11.07
C ILE A 192 -1.07 9.46 -10.21
N ASP A 193 -1.29 10.78 -10.18
CA ASP A 193 -0.53 11.70 -9.34
C ASP A 193 -1.24 11.91 -7.99
N PRO A 194 -0.65 11.49 -6.84
CA PRO A 194 -1.23 11.71 -5.52
C PRO A 194 -1.35 13.18 -5.12
N ALA A 195 -0.66 14.11 -5.80
CA ALA A 195 -0.87 15.55 -5.59
C ALA A 195 -2.20 16.04 -6.20
N ILE A 196 -2.69 15.38 -7.26
CA ILE A 196 -4.00 15.63 -7.87
C ILE A 196 -5.10 14.86 -7.14
N TYR A 197 -4.80 13.63 -6.72
CA TYR A 197 -5.72 12.72 -6.01
C TYR A 197 -5.26 12.45 -4.57
N PRO A 198 -5.20 13.46 -3.68
CA PRO A 198 -4.59 13.31 -2.36
C PRO A 198 -5.47 12.60 -1.33
N VAL A 199 -6.74 12.34 -1.66
CA VAL A 199 -7.70 11.76 -0.73
C VAL A 199 -7.69 10.24 -0.89
N VAL A 200 -7.29 9.55 0.17
CA VAL A 200 -7.42 8.09 0.27
C VAL A 200 -8.83 7.78 0.76
N ASP A 201 -9.53 6.92 0.02
CA ASP A 201 -10.89 6.49 0.35
C ASP A 201 -10.98 4.95 0.34
N ILE A 202 -11.64 4.40 1.35
CA ILE A 202 -12.01 2.98 1.41
C ILE A 202 -13.52 2.92 1.42
N SER A 203 -14.09 2.33 0.37
CA SER A 203 -15.53 2.29 0.15
C SER A 203 -16.03 0.88 -0.07
N LEU A 204 -17.30 0.66 0.25
CA LEU A 204 -17.97 -0.61 -0.02
C LEU A 204 -18.55 -0.58 -1.43
N GLN A 205 -18.16 -1.57 -2.24
CA GLN A 205 -18.56 -1.72 -3.62
C GLN A 205 -19.44 -2.96 -3.80
N GLN A 206 -20.36 -2.91 -4.74
CA GLN A 206 -21.11 -4.09 -5.17
C GLN A 206 -20.23 -4.92 -6.10
N ASN A 207 -20.33 -6.24 -6.03
CA ASN A 207 -19.54 -7.10 -6.91
C ASN A 207 -19.98 -6.91 -8.38
N GLY A 208 -19.01 -6.76 -9.27
CA GLY A 208 -19.25 -6.59 -10.71
C GLY A 208 -19.41 -5.13 -11.17
N THR A 209 -19.43 -4.16 -10.25
CA THR A 209 -19.37 -2.73 -10.60
C THR A 209 -17.95 -2.21 -10.51
N HIS A 210 -17.62 -1.23 -11.35
CA HIS A 210 -16.28 -0.61 -11.40
C HIS A 210 -16.32 0.87 -11.03
N ASP A 211 -17.51 1.46 -10.90
CA ASP A 211 -17.67 2.85 -10.49
C ASP A 211 -17.56 2.98 -8.97
N HIS A 212 -17.00 4.09 -8.50
CA HIS A 212 -16.98 4.43 -7.08
C HIS A 212 -18.42 4.58 -6.56
N SER A 213 -18.84 3.73 -5.63
CA SER A 213 -20.20 3.74 -5.07
C SER A 213 -20.60 5.00 -4.31
N GLY A 214 -19.65 5.82 -3.85
CA GLY A 214 -19.89 6.89 -2.88
C GLY A 214 -20.14 6.41 -1.44
N HIS A 215 -20.19 5.08 -1.19
CA HIS A 215 -20.43 4.50 0.13
C HIS A 215 -19.09 4.30 0.87
N SER A 216 -18.54 5.41 1.36
CA SER A 216 -17.22 5.45 2.00
C SER A 216 -17.28 5.08 3.48
N LEU A 217 -16.40 4.17 3.88
CA LEU A 217 -16.21 3.76 5.28
C LEU A 217 -15.12 4.59 5.96
N LEU A 218 -14.02 4.81 5.25
CA LEU A 218 -12.83 5.49 5.75
C LEU A 218 -12.34 6.49 4.71
N ARG A 219 -11.96 7.69 5.15
CA ARG A 219 -11.43 8.72 4.25
C ARG A 219 -10.40 9.59 4.95
N GLY A 220 -9.32 9.94 4.26
CA GLY A 220 -8.32 10.88 4.78
C GLY A 220 -7.55 11.55 3.64
N THR A 221 -6.96 12.71 3.91
CA THR A 221 -6.15 13.45 2.92
C THR A 221 -4.67 13.33 3.28
N LEU A 222 -3.86 12.86 2.35
CA LEU A 222 -2.41 12.78 2.50
C LEU A 222 -1.79 14.17 2.70
N GLN A 223 -0.93 14.31 3.72
CA GLN A 223 -0.21 15.53 4.08
C GLN A 223 1.22 15.25 4.54
#